data_AF-V9LDH7-F1
#
_entry.id   AF-V9LDH7-F1
#
_cell.length_a   1.000
_cell.length_b   1.000
_cell.length_c   1.000
_cell.angle_alpha   90.00
_cell.angle_beta   90.00
_cell.angle_gamma   90.00
#
_symmetry.space_group_name_H-M   'P 1'
#
loop_
_entity.id
_entity.type
_entity.pdbx_description
1 polymer ?
#
loop_
_entity_poly.entity_id
_entity_poly.type
_entity_poly.pdbx_seq_one_letter_code
_entity_poly.pdbx_strand_id
1 'polypeptide(L)'
;LLLFVFALIGFYFFGTGNTGNVDNWSSLRAAFFTLFNLVTLDSWTDFQAQIVHQGTRWNRIFTIGFILLGCFLFFNLFIGVIIINIRESDKEFNKAILAERETRLLQKKQTIVHRQQEHIKQLMEKQKTTQFESFGEKVQNFKKTLKHDDYIVMDDLCSSLSFIDIYLTNLDQQDDTLYKLQNLYFELSYILGNMLEGESGASALDKKRHS
;
A
#
# COMPACT_ATOMS: atom_id res chain seq x y z
N LEU A 1 34.39 18.33 -4.13
CA LEU A 1 35.25 17.94 -3.00
C LEU A 1 36.45 17.10 -3.45
N LEU A 2 36.24 15.95 -4.10
CA LEU A 2 37.34 15.09 -4.56
C LEU A 2 38.35 15.81 -5.46
N LEU A 3 37.88 16.52 -6.50
CA LEU A 3 38.76 17.34 -7.35
C LEU A 3 39.57 18.37 -6.56
N PHE A 4 38.99 18.97 -5.52
CA PHE A 4 39.68 19.97 -4.69
C PHE A 4 40.78 19.33 -3.83
N VAL A 5 40.52 18.17 -3.23
CA VAL A 5 41.51 17.42 -2.45
C VAL A 5 42.68 16.99 -3.34
N PHE A 6 42.39 16.41 -4.51
CA PHE A 6 43.44 16.00 -5.45
C PHE A 6 44.18 17.18 -6.06
N ALA A 7 43.53 18.34 -6.24
CA ALA A 7 44.18 19.56 -6.72
C ALA A 7 45.21 20.07 -5.71
N LEU A 8 44.88 20.07 -4.41
CA LEU A 8 45.82 20.45 -3.36
C LEU A 8 46.97 19.45 -3.22
N ILE A 9 46.68 18.15 -3.30
CA ILE A 9 47.72 17.11 -3.25
C ILE A 9 48.68 17.27 -4.43
N GLY A 10 48.15 17.43 -5.65
CA GLY A 10 48.97 17.58 -6.83
C GLY A 10 49.73 18.90 -6.87
N PHE A 11 49.13 20.01 -6.42
CA PHE A 11 49.83 21.28 -6.24
C PHE A 11 50.99 21.18 -5.24
N TYR A 12 50.79 20.51 -4.10
CA TYR A 12 51.83 20.36 -3.09
C TYR A 12 52.95 19.39 -3.52
N PHE A 13 52.61 18.33 -4.24
CA PHE A 13 53.57 17.28 -4.61
C PHE A 13 54.29 17.55 -5.94
N PHE A 14 53.62 18.21 -6.89
CA PHE A 14 54.14 18.49 -8.25
C PHE A 14 54.33 19.98 -8.55
N GLY A 15 53.85 20.89 -7.71
CA GLY A 15 53.92 22.34 -7.95
C GLY A 15 55.21 23.01 -7.52
N THR A 16 56.04 22.38 -6.68
CA THR A 16 57.31 22.96 -6.20
C THR A 16 58.49 21.99 -6.38
N GLY A 17 59.23 22.12 -7.48
CA GLY A 17 60.49 21.38 -7.72
C GLY A 17 60.91 21.31 -9.20
N ASN A 18 62.20 21.09 -9.46
CA ASN A 18 62.79 20.97 -10.82
C ASN A 18 62.46 19.62 -11.54
N THR A 19 61.58 18.82 -10.94
CA THR A 19 61.11 17.50 -11.41
C THR A 19 59.59 17.47 -11.60
N GLY A 20 58.89 18.57 -11.34
CA GLY A 20 57.45 18.71 -11.48
C GLY A 20 57.07 19.35 -12.81
N ASN A 21 55.94 18.93 -13.39
CA ASN A 21 55.36 19.60 -14.54
C ASN A 21 54.74 20.94 -14.08
N VAL A 22 55.59 21.98 -14.01
CA VAL A 22 55.24 23.31 -13.50
C VAL A 22 54.05 23.91 -14.27
N ASP A 23 53.93 23.64 -15.56
CA ASP A 23 52.83 24.18 -16.38
C ASP A 23 51.46 23.71 -15.90
N ASN A 24 51.36 22.46 -15.42
CA ASN A 24 50.09 21.86 -15.00
C ASN A 24 49.81 22.04 -13.50
N TRP A 25 50.84 22.21 -12.66
CA TRP A 25 50.69 22.19 -11.20
C TRP A 25 51.11 23.49 -10.49
N SER A 26 51.55 24.52 -11.23
CA SER A 26 52.01 25.81 -10.66
C SER A 26 50.91 26.66 -10.03
N SER A 27 49.65 26.46 -10.42
CA SER A 27 48.52 27.19 -9.89
C SER A 27 47.36 26.27 -9.63
N LEU A 28 46.53 26.61 -8.65
CA LEU A 28 45.32 25.85 -8.33
C LEU A 28 44.38 25.74 -9.54
N ARG A 29 44.31 26.80 -10.36
CA ARG A 29 43.51 26.82 -11.60
C ARG A 29 44.04 25.81 -12.62
N ALA A 30 45.35 25.78 -12.85
CA ALA A 30 45.98 24.82 -13.75
C ALA A 30 45.76 23.38 -13.25
N ALA A 31 45.94 23.14 -11.95
CA ALA A 31 45.71 21.84 -11.33
C ALA A 31 44.26 21.35 -11.51
N PHE A 32 43.27 22.24 -11.36
CA PHE A 32 41.87 21.91 -11.64
C PHE A 32 41.62 21.56 -13.10
N PHE A 33 42.22 22.29 -14.03
CA PHE A 33 42.09 22.01 -15.46
C PHE A 33 42.70 20.65 -15.83
N THR A 34 43.90 20.37 -15.32
CA THR A 34 44.56 19.08 -15.50
C THR A 34 43.74 17.93 -14.92
N LEU A 35 43.21 18.08 -13.70
CA LEU A 35 42.37 17.05 -13.08
C LEU A 35 41.03 16.86 -13.79
N PHE A 36 40.46 17.93 -14.35
CA PHE A 36 39.27 17.83 -15.19
C PHE A 36 39.55 16.96 -16.42
N ASN A 37 40.62 17.24 -17.15
CA ASN A 37 41.01 16.45 -18.33
C ASN A 37 41.28 14.98 -17.95
N LEU A 38 41.94 14.74 -16.81
CA LEU A 38 42.15 13.39 -16.31
C LEU A 38 40.85 12.66 -15.96
N VAL A 39 39.86 13.36 -15.38
CA VAL A 39 38.59 12.75 -15.01
C VAL A 39 37.70 12.46 -16.22
N THR A 40 37.80 13.28 -17.26
CA THR A 40 37.13 13.05 -18.55
C THR A 40 37.87 12.07 -19.44
N LEU A 41 39.02 11.56 -19.00
CA LEU A 41 39.93 10.71 -19.79
C LEU A 41 40.37 11.38 -21.10
N ASP A 42 40.46 12.70 -21.11
CA ASP A 42 40.88 13.47 -22.28
C ASP A 42 42.38 13.77 -22.22
N SER A 43 43.10 13.43 -23.29
CA SER A 43 44.56 13.57 -23.42
C SER A 43 45.38 13.07 -22.22
N TRP A 44 44.85 12.12 -21.42
CA TRP A 44 45.49 11.67 -20.18
C TRP A 44 46.79 10.89 -20.44
N THR A 45 46.89 10.20 -21.57
CA THR A 45 48.08 9.44 -21.98
C THR A 45 49.26 10.36 -22.27
N ASP A 46 49.00 11.49 -22.92
CA ASP A 46 50.01 12.47 -23.30
C ASP A 46 50.52 13.19 -22.05
N PHE A 47 49.60 13.54 -21.14
CA PHE A 47 49.95 14.07 -19.82
C PHE A 47 50.78 13.07 -19.00
N GLN A 48 50.40 11.79 -19.00
CA GLN A 48 51.13 10.74 -18.30
C GLN A 48 52.54 10.54 -18.89
N ALA A 49 52.69 10.63 -20.21
CA ALA A 49 54.00 10.56 -20.88
C ALA A 49 54.89 11.74 -20.45
N GLN A 50 54.37 12.97 -20.46
CA GLN A 50 55.10 14.16 -20.03
C GLN A 50 55.62 14.03 -18.58
N ILE A 51 54.79 13.50 -17.67
CA ILE A 51 55.16 13.34 -16.26
C ILE A 51 56.17 12.21 -16.05
N VAL A 52 56.10 11.13 -16.83
CA VAL A 52 57.07 10.02 -16.73
C VAL A 52 58.46 10.46 -17.20
N HIS A 53 58.53 11.36 -18.18
CA HIS A 53 59.82 11.94 -18.60
C HIS A 53 60.45 12.86 -17.55
N GLN A 54 59.65 13.44 -16.65
CA GLN A 54 60.10 14.46 -15.70
C GLN A 54 60.24 13.93 -14.25
N GLY A 55 59.67 12.77 -13.91
CA GLY A 55 59.64 12.29 -12.52
C GLY A 55 59.57 10.78 -12.30
N THR A 56 59.50 10.40 -11.01
CA THR A 56 59.62 9.02 -10.51
C THR A 56 58.33 8.21 -10.70
N ARG A 57 58.41 6.87 -10.57
CA ARG A 57 57.30 5.90 -10.65
C ARG A 57 56.04 6.27 -9.83
N TRP A 58 56.20 7.02 -8.74
CA TRP A 58 55.11 7.50 -7.87
C TRP A 58 54.09 8.37 -8.59
N ASN A 59 54.52 9.16 -9.57
CA ASN A 59 53.64 10.08 -10.30
C ASN A 59 52.62 9.30 -11.15
N ARG A 60 53.04 8.16 -11.72
CA ARG A 60 52.17 7.24 -12.46
C ARG A 60 51.10 6.62 -11.56
N ILE A 61 51.47 6.26 -10.34
CA ILE A 61 50.52 5.67 -9.38
C ILE A 61 49.46 6.70 -9.01
N PHE A 62 49.84 7.96 -8.81
CA PHE A 62 48.91 9.06 -8.56
C PHE A 62 47.92 9.24 -9.72
N THR A 63 48.40 9.38 -10.97
CA THR A 63 47.53 9.59 -12.14
C THR A 63 46.58 8.41 -12.36
N ILE A 64 47.10 7.18 -12.37
CA ILE A 64 46.28 5.98 -12.58
C ILE A 64 45.28 5.80 -11.42
N GLY A 65 45.71 6.03 -10.18
CA GLY A 65 44.83 5.95 -9.01
C GLY A 65 43.69 6.97 -9.05
N PHE A 66 43.99 8.21 -9.45
CA PHE A 66 42.98 9.25 -9.64
C PHE A 66 42.01 8.91 -10.76
N ILE A 67 42.50 8.43 -11.92
CA ILE A 67 41.65 8.01 -13.03
C ILE A 67 40.72 6.87 -12.61
N LEU A 68 41.24 5.83 -11.95
CA LEU A 68 40.43 4.69 -11.51
C LEU A 68 39.36 5.13 -10.50
N LEU A 69 39.73 5.94 -9.52
CA LEU A 69 38.80 6.45 -8.51
C LEU A 69 37.74 7.36 -9.15
N GLY A 70 38.16 8.26 -10.05
CA GLY A 70 37.29 9.15 -10.81
C GLY A 70 36.27 8.37 -11.62
N CYS A 71 36.74 7.44 -12.46
CA CYS A 71 35.88 6.58 -13.26
C CYS A 71 34.92 5.77 -12.39
N PHE A 72 35.40 5.14 -11.31
CA PHE A 72 34.54 4.37 -10.41
C PHE A 72 33.41 5.22 -9.83
N LEU A 73 33.72 6.43 -9.35
CA LEU A 73 32.71 7.33 -8.81
C LEU A 73 31.74 7.84 -9.88
N PHE A 74 32.24 8.20 -11.06
CA PHE A 74 31.40 8.61 -12.19
C PHE A 74 30.47 7.48 -12.63
N PHE A 75 30.96 6.26 -12.77
CA PHE A 75 30.13 5.09 -13.10
C PHE A 75 29.09 4.82 -12.03
N ASN A 76 29.46 4.83 -10.75
CA ASN A 76 28.51 4.59 -9.67
C ASN A 76 27.43 5.68 -9.58
N LEU A 77 27.80 6.94 -9.82
CA LEU A 77 26.84 8.04 -9.90
C LEU A 77 25.92 7.87 -11.11
N PHE A 78 26.47 7.54 -12.27
CA PHE A 78 25.72 7.33 -13.51
C PHE A 78 24.72 6.17 -13.37
N ILE A 79 25.16 5.03 -12.83
CA ILE A 79 24.31 3.89 -12.51
C ILE A 79 23.21 4.32 -11.53
N GLY A 80 23.55 5.09 -10.48
CA GLY A 80 22.58 5.61 -9.53
C GLY A 80 21.49 6.47 -10.20
N VAL A 81 21.88 7.41 -11.06
CA VAL A 81 20.96 8.28 -11.79
C VAL A 81 20.09 7.48 -12.77
N ILE A 82 20.66 6.53 -13.51
CA ILE A 82 19.91 5.65 -14.41
C ILE A 82 18.87 4.85 -13.63
N ILE A 83 19.25 4.24 -12.50
CA ILE A 83 18.32 3.47 -11.69
C ILE A 83 17.18 4.36 -11.19
N ILE A 84 17.46 5.58 -10.75
CA ILE A 84 16.42 6.52 -10.31
C ILE A 84 15.47 6.83 -11.47
N ASN A 85 15.98 7.14 -12.65
CA ASN A 85 15.17 7.43 -13.83
C ASN A 85 14.29 6.24 -14.25
N ILE A 86 14.86 5.02 -14.28
CA ILE A 86 14.10 3.79 -14.58
C ILE A 86 13.01 3.58 -13.54
N ARG A 87 13.33 3.73 -12.25
CA ARG A 87 12.34 3.57 -11.17
C ARG A 87 11.24 4.62 -11.23
N GLU A 88 11.54 5.85 -11.61
CA GLU A 88 10.53 6.90 -11.78
C GLU A 88 9.59 6.56 -12.94
N SER A 89 10.17 6.19 -14.10
CA SER A 89 9.40 5.73 -15.27
C SER A 89 8.52 4.52 -14.96
N ASP A 90 9.05 3.52 -14.26
CA ASP A 90 8.29 2.33 -13.86
C ASP A 90 7.14 2.68 -12.90
N LYS A 91 7.36 3.62 -11.97
CA LYS A 91 6.30 4.08 -11.05
C LYS A 91 5.19 4.80 -11.80
N GLU A 92 5.54 5.71 -12.71
CA GLU A 92 4.55 6.44 -13.51
C GLU A 92 3.72 5.49 -14.38
N PHE A 93 4.39 4.55 -15.06
CA PHE A 93 3.73 3.55 -15.87
C PHE A 93 2.79 2.65 -15.05
N ASN A 94 3.26 2.13 -13.90
CA ASN A 94 2.43 1.32 -13.02
C ASN A 94 1.24 2.10 -12.47
N LYS A 95 1.41 3.37 -12.12
CA LYS A 95 0.33 4.24 -11.66
C LYS A 95 -0.72 4.45 -12.76
N ALA A 96 -0.30 4.64 -14.00
CA ALA A 96 -1.20 4.76 -15.15
C ALA A 96 -2.01 3.47 -15.37
N ILE A 97 -1.36 2.30 -15.29
CA ILE A 97 -2.04 0.99 -15.39
C ILE A 97 -3.07 0.81 -14.27
N LEU A 98 -2.73 1.16 -13.03
CA LEU A 98 -3.64 1.02 -11.90
C LEU A 98 -4.87 1.93 -12.07
N ALA A 99 -4.67 3.18 -12.48
CA ALA A 99 -5.77 4.10 -12.77
C ALA A 99 -6.68 3.59 -13.90
N GLU A 100 -6.09 3.03 -14.97
CA GLU A 100 -6.87 2.42 -16.05
C GLU A 100 -7.68 1.20 -15.56
N ARG A 101 -7.09 0.36 -14.70
CA ARG A 101 -7.81 -0.77 -14.10
C ARG A 101 -8.97 -0.30 -13.22
N GLU A 102 -8.79 0.72 -12.41
CA GLU A 102 -9.85 1.28 -11.55
C GLU A 102 -11.02 1.82 -12.38
N THR A 103 -10.74 2.60 -13.43
CA THR A 103 -11.78 3.13 -14.32
C THR A 103 -12.54 2.01 -15.05
N ARG A 104 -11.85 0.98 -15.55
CA ARG A 104 -12.50 -0.19 -16.15
C ARG A 104 -13.37 -0.96 -15.14
N LEU A 105 -12.93 -1.09 -13.89
CA LEU A 105 -13.72 -1.74 -12.84
C LEU A 105 -14.99 -0.95 -12.52
N LEU A 106 -14.89 0.37 -12.41
CA LEU A 106 -16.05 1.24 -12.18
C LEU A 106 -17.06 1.16 -13.32
N GLN A 107 -16.59 1.18 -14.58
CA GLN A 107 -17.45 0.99 -15.75
C GLN A 107 -18.15 -0.37 -15.73
N LYS A 108 -17.43 -1.46 -15.43
CA LYS A 108 -18.03 -2.80 -15.31
C LYS A 108 -19.09 -2.85 -14.21
N LYS A 109 -18.81 -2.24 -13.04
CA LYS A 109 -19.75 -2.18 -11.91
C LYS A 109 -21.04 -1.45 -12.32
N GLN A 110 -20.93 -0.29 -12.97
CA GLN A 110 -22.09 0.47 -13.45
C GLN A 110 -22.94 -0.33 -14.44
N THR A 111 -22.32 -1.01 -15.41
CA THR A 111 -23.04 -1.82 -16.41
C THR A 111 -23.73 -3.03 -15.79
N ILE A 112 -23.17 -3.63 -14.73
CA ILE A 112 -23.81 -4.74 -14.01
C ILE A 112 -25.03 -4.23 -13.23
N VAL A 113 -24.89 -3.13 -12.49
CA VAL A 113 -26.00 -2.54 -11.73
C VAL A 113 -27.16 -2.15 -12.64
N HIS A 114 -26.88 -1.52 -13.78
CA HIS A 114 -27.91 -1.17 -14.76
C HIS A 114 -28.63 -2.42 -15.29
N ARG A 115 -27.89 -3.48 -15.61
CA ARG A 115 -28.48 -4.76 -16.04
C ARG A 115 -29.36 -5.39 -14.97
N GLN A 116 -28.94 -5.32 -13.70
CA GLN A 116 -29.73 -5.82 -12.57
C GLN A 116 -31.04 -5.03 -12.42
N GLN A 117 -30.99 -3.70 -12.54
CA GLN A 117 -32.20 -2.85 -12.48
C GLN A 117 -33.20 -3.20 -13.59
N GLU A 118 -32.73 -3.38 -14.82
CA GLU A 118 -33.57 -3.82 -15.94
C GLU A 118 -34.17 -5.21 -15.70
N HIS A 119 -33.37 -6.18 -15.23
CA HIS A 119 -33.88 -7.51 -14.86
C HIS A 119 -34.94 -7.45 -13.77
N ILE A 120 -34.74 -6.66 -12.71
CA ILE A 120 -35.72 -6.50 -11.63
C ILE A 120 -37.01 -5.90 -12.18
N LYS A 121 -36.92 -4.86 -13.02
CA LYS A 121 -38.09 -4.24 -13.65
C LYS A 121 -38.87 -5.24 -14.50
N GLN A 122 -38.19 -6.05 -15.31
CA GLN A 122 -38.82 -7.11 -16.11
C GLN A 122 -39.48 -8.18 -15.23
N LEU A 123 -38.85 -8.58 -14.12
CA LEU A 123 -39.42 -9.53 -13.16
C LEU A 123 -40.68 -8.96 -12.49
N MET A 124 -40.65 -7.68 -12.12
CA MET A 124 -41.82 -6.98 -11.56
C MET A 124 -42.96 -6.84 -12.57
N GLU A 125 -42.67 -6.60 -13.85
CA GLU A 125 -43.68 -6.57 -14.91
C GLU A 125 -44.29 -7.95 -15.17
N LYS A 126 -43.47 -9.01 -15.18
CA LYS A 126 -43.96 -10.40 -15.25
C LYS A 126 -44.83 -10.77 -14.05
N GLN A 127 -44.52 -10.27 -12.85
CA GLN A 127 -45.37 -10.44 -11.66
C GLN A 127 -46.69 -9.65 -11.76
N LYS A 128 -46.73 -8.51 -12.45
CA LYS A 128 -47.97 -7.75 -12.69
C LYS A 128 -48.87 -8.38 -13.76
N THR A 129 -48.27 -9.01 -14.77
CA THR A 129 -49.00 -9.61 -15.91
C THR A 129 -49.40 -11.06 -15.68
N THR A 130 -48.71 -11.76 -14.78
CA THR A 130 -49.06 -13.13 -14.40
C THR A 130 -49.78 -13.09 -13.07
N GLN A 131 -51.08 -13.37 -13.07
CA GLN A 131 -51.88 -13.65 -11.88
C GLN A 131 -51.08 -14.62 -10.97
N PHE A 132 -50.76 -14.18 -9.76
CA PHE A 132 -49.90 -14.90 -8.82
C PHE A 132 -50.39 -16.35 -8.62
N GLU A 133 -49.54 -17.33 -8.94
CA GLU A 133 -49.51 -18.53 -8.11
C GLU A 133 -49.06 -18.06 -6.71
N SER A 134 -49.88 -18.34 -5.69
CA SER A 134 -49.61 -17.95 -4.31
C SER A 134 -48.24 -18.45 -3.86
N PHE A 135 -47.56 -17.76 -2.93
CA PHE A 135 -46.35 -18.31 -2.30
C PHE A 135 -46.58 -19.75 -1.78
N GLY A 136 -47.79 -20.04 -1.30
CA GLY A 136 -48.20 -21.39 -0.90
C GLY A 136 -48.20 -22.41 -2.06
N GLU A 137 -48.48 -21.98 -3.27
CA GLU A 137 -48.53 -22.82 -4.48
C GLU A 137 -47.11 -23.12 -5.00
N LYS A 138 -46.19 -22.15 -4.92
CA LYS A 138 -44.76 -22.38 -5.19
C LYS A 138 -44.12 -23.30 -4.16
N VAL A 139 -44.46 -23.15 -2.88
CA VAL A 139 -44.01 -24.06 -1.81
C VAL A 139 -44.59 -25.46 -1.99
N GLN A 140 -45.85 -25.59 -2.46
CA GLN A 140 -46.43 -26.89 -2.79
C GLN A 140 -45.75 -27.56 -3.98
N ASN A 141 -45.45 -26.82 -5.04
CA ASN A 141 -44.74 -27.37 -6.20
C ASN A 141 -43.32 -27.78 -5.80
N PHE A 142 -42.61 -26.99 -4.99
CA PHE A 142 -41.29 -27.37 -4.45
C PHE A 142 -41.35 -28.63 -3.57
N LYS A 143 -42.36 -28.74 -2.69
CA LYS A 143 -42.61 -29.94 -1.88
C LYS A 143 -42.87 -31.18 -2.75
N LYS A 144 -43.53 -31.03 -3.91
CA LYS A 144 -43.75 -32.13 -4.87
C LYS A 144 -42.48 -32.51 -5.64
N THR A 145 -41.52 -31.60 -5.79
CA THR A 145 -40.26 -31.85 -6.53
C THR A 145 -39.15 -32.41 -5.63
N LEU A 146 -39.29 -32.31 -4.31
CA LEU A 146 -38.36 -32.91 -3.34
C LEU A 146 -38.49 -34.44 -3.32
N LYS A 147 -37.54 -35.14 -3.95
CA LYS A 147 -37.31 -36.56 -3.68
C LYS A 147 -36.60 -36.69 -2.34
N HIS A 148 -37.02 -37.63 -1.48
CA HIS A 148 -36.47 -37.81 -0.12
C HIS A 148 -35.02 -38.32 -0.05
N ASP A 149 -34.30 -38.34 -1.17
CA ASP A 149 -32.90 -38.82 -1.26
C ASP A 149 -31.91 -37.75 -1.78
N ASP A 150 -32.33 -36.50 -1.98
CA ASP A 150 -31.42 -35.46 -2.47
C ASP A 150 -30.63 -34.80 -1.31
N TYR A 151 -29.36 -35.18 -1.16
CA TYR A 151 -28.40 -34.46 -0.34
C TYR A 151 -28.14 -33.06 -0.93
N ILE A 152 -28.48 -32.01 -0.18
CA ILE A 152 -28.13 -30.63 -0.51
C ILE A 152 -26.67 -30.41 -0.09
N VAL A 153 -25.76 -30.26 -1.06
CA VAL A 153 -24.35 -29.91 -0.80
C VAL A 153 -24.31 -28.47 -0.30
N MET A 154 -24.00 -28.30 1.00
CA MET A 154 -23.99 -27.01 1.71
C MET A 154 -22.75 -26.15 1.42
N ASP A 155 -21.78 -26.65 0.64
CA ASP A 155 -20.48 -25.99 0.45
C ASP A 155 -20.58 -24.61 -0.21
N ASP A 156 -21.62 -24.34 -1.01
CA ASP A 156 -21.73 -23.11 -1.78
C ASP A 156 -22.66 -22.04 -1.16
N LEU A 157 -23.35 -22.37 -0.07
CA LEU A 157 -24.24 -21.41 0.61
C LEU A 157 -23.42 -20.46 1.50
N CYS A 158 -22.51 -21.02 2.29
CA CYS A 158 -21.65 -20.29 3.23
C CYS A 158 -20.62 -19.37 2.53
N SER A 159 -20.32 -19.63 1.25
CA SER A 159 -19.44 -18.79 0.41
C SER A 159 -20.20 -17.72 -0.38
N SER A 160 -21.53 -17.79 -0.44
CA SER A 160 -22.32 -16.84 -1.20
C SER A 160 -22.49 -15.52 -0.44
N LEU A 161 -22.06 -14.42 -1.07
CA LEU A 161 -22.07 -13.09 -0.46
C LEU A 161 -23.48 -12.65 -0.02
N SER A 162 -24.51 -13.04 -0.78
CA SER A 162 -25.91 -12.76 -0.44
C SER A 162 -26.40 -13.52 0.80
N PHE A 163 -25.93 -14.76 1.01
CA PHE A 163 -26.28 -15.51 2.21
C PHE A 163 -25.59 -14.93 3.44
N ILE A 164 -24.31 -14.56 3.32
CA ILE A 164 -23.57 -13.90 4.41
C ILE A 164 -24.30 -12.60 4.81
N ASP A 165 -24.74 -11.79 3.85
CA ASP A 165 -25.43 -10.53 4.12
C ASP A 165 -26.79 -10.74 4.82
N ILE A 166 -27.58 -11.72 4.36
CA ILE A 166 -28.84 -12.11 5.00
C ILE A 166 -28.59 -12.65 6.41
N TYR A 167 -27.54 -13.46 6.58
CA TYR A 167 -27.18 -14.04 7.87
C TYR A 167 -26.74 -12.97 8.88
N LEU A 168 -25.88 -12.03 8.45
CA LEU A 168 -25.46 -10.90 9.26
C LEU A 168 -26.65 -10.01 9.65
N THR A 169 -27.55 -9.72 8.70
CA THR A 169 -28.79 -8.96 8.98
C THR A 169 -29.67 -9.66 10.02
N ASN A 170 -29.74 -11.00 9.96
CA ASN A 170 -30.49 -11.76 10.95
C ASN A 170 -29.84 -11.73 12.34
N LEU A 171 -28.50 -11.80 12.40
CA LEU A 171 -27.76 -11.65 13.66
C LEU A 171 -27.98 -10.28 14.30
N ASP A 172 -27.91 -9.19 13.54
CA ASP A 172 -28.19 -7.84 14.04
C ASP A 172 -29.62 -7.75 14.62
N GLN A 173 -30.60 -8.35 13.94
CA GLN A 173 -31.98 -8.37 14.42
C GLN A 173 -32.17 -9.22 15.69
N GLN A 174 -31.37 -10.28 15.86
CA GLN A 174 -31.37 -11.08 17.09
C GLN A 174 -30.75 -10.31 18.27
N ASP A 175 -29.65 -9.60 18.04
CA ASP A 175 -29.01 -8.78 19.06
C ASP A 175 -29.97 -7.69 19.56
N ASP A 176 -30.67 -6.98 18.65
CA ASP A 176 -31.71 -6.01 19.00
C ASP A 176 -32.83 -6.62 19.85
N THR A 177 -33.22 -7.86 19.54
CA THR A 177 -34.26 -8.57 20.28
C THR A 177 -33.77 -8.98 21.67
N LEU A 178 -32.51 -9.41 21.77
CA LEU A 178 -31.86 -9.77 23.03
C LEU A 178 -31.74 -8.54 23.96
N TYR A 179 -31.33 -7.39 23.43
CA TYR A 179 -31.25 -6.14 24.20
C TYR A 179 -32.61 -5.74 24.78
N LYS A 180 -33.68 -5.85 23.98
CA LYS A 180 -35.05 -5.57 24.45
C LYS A 180 -35.47 -6.52 25.56
N LEU A 181 -35.16 -7.81 25.42
CA LEU A 181 -35.47 -8.81 26.43
C LEU A 181 -34.71 -8.54 27.74
N GLN A 182 -33.41 -8.23 27.64
CA GLN A 182 -32.59 -7.91 28.80
C GLN A 182 -33.10 -6.67 29.54
N ASN A 183 -33.51 -5.64 28.81
CA ASN A 183 -34.07 -4.43 29.42
C ASN A 183 -35.38 -4.74 30.17
N LEU A 184 -36.22 -5.60 29.60
CA LEU A 184 -37.47 -6.05 30.25
C LEU A 184 -37.18 -6.84 31.54
N TYR A 185 -36.14 -7.68 31.55
CA TYR A 185 -35.71 -8.39 32.75
C TYR A 185 -35.19 -7.45 33.85
N PHE A 186 -34.45 -6.41 33.49
CA PHE A 186 -34.01 -5.39 34.45
C PHE A 186 -35.20 -4.62 35.04
N GLU A 187 -36.18 -4.25 34.21
CA GLU A 187 -37.39 -3.57 34.65
C GLU A 187 -38.22 -4.45 35.60
N LEU A 188 -38.39 -5.73 35.27
CA LEU A 188 -39.04 -6.71 36.16
C LEU A 188 -38.30 -6.86 37.50
N SER A 189 -36.98 -6.99 37.47
CA SER A 189 -36.15 -7.09 38.68
C SER A 189 -36.27 -5.84 39.55
N TYR A 190 -36.26 -4.66 38.94
CA TYR A 190 -36.41 -3.38 39.62
C TYR A 190 -37.78 -3.24 40.29
N ILE A 191 -38.86 -3.58 39.59
CA ILE A 191 -40.22 -3.55 40.15
C ILE A 191 -40.36 -4.57 41.29
N LEU A 192 -39.85 -5.80 41.11
CA LEU A 192 -39.85 -6.81 42.17
C LEU A 192 -39.08 -6.36 43.40
N GLY A 193 -37.90 -5.74 43.22
CA GLY A 193 -37.12 -5.16 44.31
C GLY A 193 -37.88 -4.08 45.07
N ASN A 194 -38.50 -3.14 44.35
CA ASN A 194 -39.31 -2.08 44.95
C ASN A 194 -40.55 -2.62 45.69
N MET A 195 -41.20 -3.68 45.17
CA MET A 195 -42.32 -4.31 45.87
C MET A 195 -41.87 -5.04 47.14
N LEU A 196 -40.71 -5.69 47.11
CA LEU A 196 -40.15 -6.41 48.26
C LEU A 196 -39.71 -5.45 49.37
N GLU A 197 -39.14 -4.29 49.01
CA GLU A 197 -38.87 -3.20 49.96
C GLU A 197 -40.16 -2.55 50.49
N GLY A 198 -41.18 -2.40 49.64
CA GLY A 198 -42.51 -1.90 50.03
C GLY A 198 -43.23 -2.79 51.05
N GLU A 199 -43.18 -4.12 50.88
CA GLU A 199 -43.71 -5.08 51.85
C GLU A 199 -42.92 -5.09 53.16
N SER A 200 -41.58 -4.95 53.08
CA SER A 200 -40.73 -4.85 54.28
C SER A 200 -41.01 -3.57 55.08
N GLY A 201 -41.25 -2.44 54.38
CA GLY A 201 -41.68 -1.19 54.99
C GLY A 201 -43.09 -1.23 55.60
N ALA A 202 -44.05 -1.90 54.94
CA ALA A 202 -45.41 -2.09 55.46
C ALA A 202 -45.44 -3.00 56.71
N SER A 203 -44.67 -4.10 56.69
CA SER A 203 -44.48 -4.99 57.84
C SER A 203 -43.82 -4.28 59.04
N ALA A 204 -42.83 -3.41 58.78
CA ALA A 204 -42.19 -2.61 59.82
C ALA A 204 -43.13 -1.55 60.42
N LEU A 205 -44.03 -0.96 59.62
CA LEU A 205 -45.03 0.01 60.09
C LEU A 205 -46.16 -0.64 60.90
N ASP A 206 -46.60 -1.84 60.51
CA ASP A 206 -47.62 -2.59 61.27
C ASP A 206 -47.09 -3.03 62.64
N LYS A 207 -45.82 -3.47 62.70
CA LYS A 207 -45.15 -3.83 63.96
C LYS A 207 -44.95 -2.65 64.91
N LYS A 208 -44.86 -1.42 64.38
CA LYS A 208 -44.77 -0.17 65.17
C LYS A 208 -46.12 0.37 65.64
N ARG A 209 -47.23 -0.09 65.05
CA ARG A 209 -48.59 0.33 65.42
C ARG A 209 -49.17 -0.54 66.54
N HIS A 210 -48.59 -1.71 66.77
CA HIS A 210 -48.97 -2.67 67.81
C HIS A 210 -47.98 -2.73 69.00
N SER A 211 -47.00 -1.83 69.08
CA SER A 211 -46.19 -1.56 70.28
C SER A 211 -46.51 -0.19 70.85
#